data_AF-A0A814DNY3-F1
#
_entry.id   AF-A0A814DNY3-F1
#
_cell.length_a   1.000
_cell.length_b   1.000
_cell.length_c   1.000
_cell.angle_alpha   90.00
_cell.angle_beta   90.00
_cell.angle_gamma   90.00
#
_symmetry.space_group_name_H-M   'P 1'
#
loop_
_entity.id
_entity.type
_entity.pdbx_description
1 polymer ?
#
loop_
_entity_poly.entity_id
_entity_poly.type
_entity_poly.pdbx_seq_one_letter_code
_entity_poly.pdbx_strand_id
1 'polypeptide(L)'
;MITQNASIFERVCPLDQTFDKRYYAGIFHFRFWQFGKWVDVVVDDCLPTVNNRLIFCQNAKEPNEFWAALLEKAYAKLSYSYEGTDAGQTTDALIDMTGGVEESFDTKEINDKEQFWQTLGTALKHDAMVGCSITPDPSEHEAKMANGLVKGHAYAVTAAVRVKLLNGEIVQIVRCRNPWGNETEWNGAWSDGDTNNWNKIDSHTREQLHYQKQADGEFWMLYSDWLKNFEQIQICNLSPDSFEGQLSAQQGKRIAWHRTQFDGAWIKGQTAGGCGQPRIESFFTNPQYLVNVTETDIEGGDGLCTIICACLQKYTRQKRQQTRVQQAEEYINLRLYRIKDSVNVSQVEQGCKFYPKDLERQGDTGSYINKREVTGRFRVKPGNYILIPSTYESDREGEFLVRIFTEGGSAGKSLTEEQPDIDSPSQIVDKAKYEFHDGKDQESKFTIMQWFEKLPESQQKLLKFGGYASYQNRSSFDTFVKNRNFSTLFHCVEYISSVCLMELHYFFTSSLFHRRKSLANEEI
;
A
#
# COMPACT_ATOMS: atom_id res chain seq x y z
N MET A 1 7.52 -10.11 10.70
CA MET A 1 7.78 -8.65 10.73
C MET A 1 6.78 -7.93 11.61
N ILE A 2 5.47 -7.98 11.31
CA ILE A 2 4.47 -7.28 12.15
C ILE A 2 4.45 -7.69 13.63
N THR A 3 4.75 -8.95 13.95
CA THR A 3 4.84 -9.46 15.33
C THR A 3 5.98 -8.87 16.15
N GLN A 4 6.93 -8.15 15.53
CA GLN A 4 8.04 -7.49 16.22
C GLN A 4 7.64 -6.13 16.79
N ASN A 5 6.51 -5.57 16.34
CA ASN A 5 6.00 -4.30 16.82
C ASN A 5 4.57 -4.51 17.34
N ALA A 6 4.41 -4.56 18.66
CA ALA A 6 3.14 -4.84 19.32
C ALA A 6 2.03 -3.88 18.87
N SER A 7 2.30 -2.57 18.77
CA SER A 7 1.31 -1.58 18.32
C SER A 7 0.79 -1.86 16.90
N ILE A 8 1.68 -2.22 15.98
CA ILE A 8 1.28 -2.57 14.61
C ILE A 8 0.54 -3.89 14.59
N PHE A 9 1.02 -4.88 15.34
CA PHE A 9 0.37 -6.17 15.45
C PHE A 9 -1.07 -6.03 15.96
N GLU A 10 -1.28 -5.32 17.07
CA GLU A 10 -2.60 -5.08 17.66
C GLU A 10 -3.53 -4.30 16.72
N ARG A 11 -2.96 -3.41 15.92
CA ARG A 11 -3.72 -2.65 14.92
C ARG A 11 -4.25 -3.56 13.82
N VAL A 12 -3.41 -4.44 13.28
CA VAL A 12 -3.76 -5.38 12.20
C VAL A 12 -4.61 -6.54 12.72
N CYS A 13 -4.26 -7.06 13.90
CA CYS A 13 -4.86 -8.20 14.57
C CYS A 13 -5.38 -7.77 15.95
N PRO A 14 -6.62 -7.26 16.03
CA PRO A 14 -7.26 -6.91 17.30
C PRO A 14 -7.22 -8.08 18.31
N LEU A 15 -6.80 -7.79 19.55
CA LEU A 15 -6.56 -8.78 20.61
C LEU A 15 -7.83 -9.23 21.36
N ASP A 16 -8.97 -8.64 21.03
CA ASP A 16 -10.27 -8.90 21.65
C ASP A 16 -11.00 -10.12 21.06
N GLN A 17 -10.32 -10.88 20.21
CA GLN A 17 -10.86 -12.04 19.51
C GLN A 17 -10.50 -13.35 20.22
N THR A 18 -11.47 -14.26 20.37
CA THR A 18 -11.26 -15.51 21.12
C THR A 18 -12.10 -16.68 20.62
N PHE A 19 -11.59 -17.90 20.82
CA PHE A 19 -12.33 -19.14 20.65
C PHE A 19 -13.09 -19.58 21.93
N ASP A 20 -13.08 -18.77 23.00
CA ASP A 20 -13.89 -19.05 24.19
C ASP A 20 -15.37 -19.14 23.80
N LYS A 21 -15.99 -20.30 24.09
CA LYS A 21 -17.38 -20.63 23.75
C LYS A 21 -18.41 -19.60 24.23
N ARG A 22 -18.08 -18.79 25.25
CA ARG A 22 -18.97 -17.73 25.76
C ARG A 22 -19.14 -16.56 24.78
N TYR A 23 -18.11 -16.29 23.98
CA TYR A 23 -18.04 -15.13 23.09
C TYR A 23 -17.83 -15.51 21.62
N TYR A 24 -17.52 -16.78 21.36
CA TYR A 24 -17.25 -17.29 20.02
C TYR A 24 -18.53 -17.43 19.18
N ALA A 25 -18.47 -16.88 17.96
CA ALA A 25 -19.52 -16.97 16.95
C ALA A 25 -19.00 -17.38 15.56
N GLY A 26 -17.78 -17.95 15.47
CA GLY A 26 -17.17 -18.34 14.20
C GLY A 26 -16.80 -17.17 13.29
N ILE A 27 -16.53 -16.00 13.88
CA ILE A 27 -16.27 -14.74 13.17
C ILE A 27 -15.03 -14.05 13.77
N PHE A 28 -14.16 -13.58 12.88
CA PHE A 28 -12.93 -12.87 13.19
C PHE A 28 -12.77 -11.67 12.25
N HIS A 29 -11.93 -10.70 12.61
CA HIS A 29 -11.69 -9.53 11.81
C HIS A 29 -10.24 -9.03 11.92
N PHE A 30 -9.79 -8.39 10.86
CA PHE A 30 -8.44 -7.85 10.71
C PHE A 30 -8.49 -6.51 10.02
N ARG A 31 -7.49 -5.65 10.26
CA ARG A 31 -7.46 -4.32 9.66
C ARG A 31 -6.29 -4.20 8.70
N PHE A 32 -6.56 -3.70 7.51
CA PHE A 32 -5.56 -3.43 6.49
C PHE A 32 -5.65 -1.99 6.03
N TRP A 33 -4.51 -1.36 5.82
CA TRP A 33 -4.42 -0.07 5.17
C TRP A 33 -4.64 -0.23 3.66
N GLN A 34 -5.57 0.52 3.10
CA GLN A 34 -5.88 0.57 1.68
C GLN A 34 -5.99 2.03 1.26
N PHE A 35 -5.07 2.47 0.40
CA PHE A 35 -5.13 3.78 -0.27
C PHE A 35 -5.36 4.95 0.69
N GLY A 36 -4.67 4.97 1.84
CA GLY A 36 -4.75 6.05 2.82
C GLY A 36 -5.80 5.85 3.91
N LYS A 37 -6.52 4.72 3.93
CA LYS A 37 -7.59 4.45 4.91
C LYS A 37 -7.45 3.04 5.48
N TRP A 38 -7.77 2.87 6.76
CA TRP A 38 -7.84 1.54 7.38
C TRP A 38 -9.20 0.91 7.11
N VAL A 39 -9.17 -0.32 6.61
CA VAL A 39 -10.35 -1.11 6.25
C VAL A 39 -10.40 -2.33 7.15
N ASP A 40 -11.55 -2.55 7.77
CA ASP A 40 -11.83 -3.71 8.61
C ASP A 40 -12.39 -4.85 7.74
N VAL A 41 -11.73 -6.01 7.78
CA VAL A 41 -12.04 -7.19 6.96
C VAL A 41 -12.44 -8.34 7.86
N VAL A 42 -13.73 -8.66 7.82
CA VAL A 42 -14.34 -9.75 8.58
C VAL A 42 -14.27 -11.06 7.81
N VAL A 43 -13.92 -12.16 8.48
CA VAL A 43 -13.88 -13.52 7.94
C VAL A 43 -14.46 -14.52 8.92
N ASP A 44 -15.06 -15.59 8.41
CA ASP A 44 -15.33 -16.79 9.21
C ASP A 44 -14.05 -17.61 9.43
N ASP A 45 -14.11 -18.66 10.26
CA ASP A 45 -12.97 -19.52 10.58
C ASP A 45 -12.89 -20.83 9.77
N CYS A 46 -13.63 -20.96 8.67
CA CYS A 46 -13.45 -22.07 7.74
C CYS A 46 -12.13 -21.91 6.98
N LEU A 47 -11.12 -22.67 7.38
CA LEU A 47 -9.79 -22.64 6.77
C LEU A 47 -9.62 -23.79 5.75
N PRO A 48 -8.93 -23.57 4.62
CA PRO A 48 -8.63 -24.63 3.65
C PRO A 48 -7.77 -25.74 4.26
N THR A 49 -8.21 -26.98 4.10
CA THR A 49 -7.47 -28.15 4.60
C THR A 49 -7.43 -29.28 3.58
N VAL A 50 -6.36 -30.07 3.64
CA VAL A 50 -6.24 -31.37 2.96
C VAL A 50 -5.83 -32.38 4.01
N ASN A 51 -6.58 -33.49 4.12
CA ASN A 51 -6.36 -34.50 5.16
C ASN A 51 -6.34 -33.90 6.59
N ASN A 52 -7.24 -32.96 6.88
CA ASN A 52 -7.33 -32.22 8.16
C ASN A 52 -6.07 -31.45 8.55
N ARG A 53 -5.23 -31.08 7.59
CA ARG A 53 -4.08 -30.20 7.80
C ARG A 53 -4.26 -28.93 6.98
N LEU A 54 -3.92 -27.79 7.60
CA LEU A 54 -3.87 -26.52 6.89
C LEU A 54 -2.88 -26.63 5.72
N ILE A 55 -3.28 -26.11 4.57
CA ILE A 55 -2.44 -26.09 3.35
C ILE A 55 -1.76 -24.75 3.09
N PHE A 56 -2.12 -23.72 3.88
CA PHE A 56 -1.53 -22.39 3.82
C PHE A 56 -0.84 -22.03 5.16
N CYS A 57 -0.79 -20.75 5.53
CA CYS A 57 -0.09 -20.28 6.72
C CYS A 57 -0.56 -21.01 7.99
N GLN A 58 0.41 -21.47 8.79
CA GLN A 58 0.18 -22.15 10.06
C GLN A 58 1.36 -21.93 11.00
N ASN A 59 1.11 -21.93 12.30
CA ASN A 59 2.19 -21.97 13.28
C ASN A 59 2.71 -23.41 13.39
N ALA A 60 3.98 -23.61 13.03
CA ALA A 60 4.63 -24.92 13.06
C ALA A 60 4.91 -25.44 14.48
N LYS A 61 5.06 -24.54 15.47
CA LYS A 61 5.38 -24.89 16.87
C LYS A 61 4.11 -25.03 17.71
N GLU A 62 3.13 -24.16 17.50
CA GLU A 62 1.88 -24.12 18.25
C GLU A 62 0.68 -24.38 17.32
N PRO A 63 0.34 -25.65 17.02
CA PRO A 63 -0.68 -25.99 16.02
C PRO A 63 -2.11 -25.56 16.41
N ASN A 64 -2.32 -25.14 17.65
CA ASN A 64 -3.60 -24.62 18.14
C ASN A 64 -3.71 -23.08 18.05
N GLU A 65 -2.72 -22.41 17.45
CA GLU A 65 -2.74 -20.97 17.21
C GLU A 65 -3.15 -20.68 15.75
N PHE A 66 -4.26 -19.95 15.58
CA PHE A 66 -4.90 -19.76 14.26
C PHE A 66 -4.88 -18.33 13.72
N TRP A 67 -4.39 -17.34 14.48
CA TRP A 67 -4.46 -15.94 14.06
C TRP A 67 -3.76 -15.69 12.71
N ALA A 68 -2.63 -16.35 12.47
CA ALA A 68 -1.87 -16.19 11.22
C ALA A 68 -2.62 -16.76 10.02
N ALA A 69 -3.26 -17.92 10.18
CA ALA A 69 -4.08 -18.54 9.14
C ALA A 69 -5.33 -17.70 8.81
N LEU A 70 -5.97 -17.13 9.83
CA LEU A 70 -7.13 -16.26 9.68
C LEU A 70 -6.74 -14.89 9.08
N LEU A 71 -5.60 -14.33 9.46
CA LEU A 71 -5.05 -13.10 8.89
C LEU A 71 -4.78 -13.29 7.39
N GLU A 72 -4.13 -14.38 7.01
CA GLU A 72 -3.90 -14.73 5.61
C GLU A 72 -5.21 -14.88 4.85
N LYS A 73 -6.23 -15.54 5.44
CA LYS A 73 -7.58 -15.63 4.85
C LYS A 73 -8.20 -14.25 4.61
N ALA A 74 -8.10 -13.34 5.58
CA ALA A 74 -8.62 -11.98 5.46
C ALA A 74 -7.88 -11.20 4.37
N TYR A 75 -6.56 -11.37 4.27
CA TYR A 75 -5.74 -10.75 3.22
C TYR A 75 -6.04 -11.35 1.83
N ALA A 76 -6.30 -12.66 1.75
CA ALA A 76 -6.76 -13.33 0.55
C ALA A 76 -8.14 -12.83 0.12
N LYS A 77 -9.06 -12.61 1.06
CA LYS A 77 -10.37 -11.97 0.79
C LYS A 77 -10.19 -10.56 0.22
N LEU A 78 -9.29 -9.76 0.80
CA LEU A 78 -8.95 -8.42 0.29
C LEU A 78 -8.32 -8.48 -1.12
N SER A 79 -7.62 -9.58 -1.42
CA SER A 79 -7.02 -9.87 -2.73
C SER A 79 -7.94 -10.70 -3.63
N TYR A 80 -9.22 -10.82 -3.28
CA TYR A 80 -10.28 -11.57 -3.97
C TYR A 80 -10.16 -13.10 -4.01
N SER A 81 -9.00 -13.69 -3.71
CA SER A 81 -8.78 -15.13 -3.57
C SER A 81 -7.41 -15.42 -2.95
N TYR A 82 -7.18 -16.67 -2.51
CA TYR A 82 -5.84 -17.13 -2.12
C TYR A 82 -4.85 -17.06 -3.30
N GLU A 83 -5.28 -17.44 -4.51
CA GLU A 83 -4.47 -17.30 -5.73
C GLU A 83 -4.14 -15.83 -6.04
N GLY A 84 -5.02 -14.90 -5.68
CA GLY A 84 -4.75 -13.46 -5.81
C GLY A 84 -3.64 -12.93 -4.91
N THR A 85 -3.23 -13.70 -3.90
CA THR A 85 -2.05 -13.41 -3.07
C THR A 85 -0.75 -13.99 -3.65
N ASP A 86 -0.87 -14.89 -4.63
CA ASP A 86 0.27 -15.49 -5.31
C ASP A 86 1.02 -14.42 -6.13
N ALA A 87 2.36 -14.50 -6.11
CA ALA A 87 3.26 -13.48 -6.65
C ALA A 87 3.11 -12.04 -6.08
N GLY A 88 2.56 -11.89 -4.87
CA GLY A 88 2.58 -10.61 -4.14
C GLY A 88 4.01 -10.21 -3.71
N GLN A 89 4.37 -8.93 -3.81
CA GLN A 89 5.63 -8.45 -3.24
C GLN A 89 5.48 -8.27 -1.73
N THR A 90 6.50 -8.64 -0.96
CA THR A 90 6.56 -8.40 0.50
C THR A 90 6.31 -6.93 0.86
N THR A 91 6.74 -6.02 -0.02
CA THR A 91 6.53 -4.57 0.07
C THR A 91 5.04 -4.21 0.12
N ASP A 92 4.24 -4.85 -0.73
CA ASP A 92 2.81 -4.58 -0.81
C ASP A 92 2.09 -5.00 0.47
N ALA A 93 2.45 -6.17 1.00
CA ALA A 93 1.92 -6.67 2.26
C ALA A 93 2.33 -5.77 3.44
N LEU A 94 3.58 -5.30 3.47
CA LEU A 94 4.04 -4.39 4.52
C LEU A 94 3.28 -3.05 4.48
N ILE A 95 3.07 -2.46 3.31
CA ILE A 95 2.26 -1.24 3.18
C ILE A 95 0.83 -1.50 3.65
N ASP A 96 0.21 -2.59 3.22
CA ASP A 96 -1.17 -2.93 3.59
C ASP A 96 -1.32 -3.26 5.09
N MET A 97 -0.26 -3.71 5.76
CA MET A 97 -0.27 -4.01 7.19
C MET A 97 0.16 -2.84 8.08
N THR A 98 0.76 -1.78 7.52
CA THR A 98 1.36 -0.70 8.33
C THR A 98 0.85 0.68 7.98
N GLY A 99 0.35 0.90 6.76
CA GLY A 99 0.17 2.24 6.19
C GLY A 99 1.48 3.02 6.02
N GLY A 100 2.63 2.34 6.13
CA GLY A 100 3.96 2.90 5.97
C GLY A 100 4.31 3.22 4.51
N VAL A 101 5.52 3.73 4.33
CA VAL A 101 6.12 3.99 3.01
C VAL A 101 7.32 3.08 2.83
N GLU A 102 7.39 2.42 1.68
CA GLU A 102 8.45 1.47 1.38
C GLU A 102 9.54 2.11 0.52
N GLU A 103 10.79 1.81 0.86
CA GLU A 103 11.97 2.13 0.08
C GLU A 103 12.72 0.82 -0.26
N SER A 104 12.87 0.54 -1.55
CA SER A 104 13.64 -0.60 -2.04
C SER A 104 15.08 -0.19 -2.35
N PHE A 105 16.04 -1.05 -1.98
CA PHE A 105 17.46 -0.87 -2.31
C PHE A 105 18.03 -2.16 -2.91
N ASP A 106 18.79 -2.04 -4.00
CA ASP A 106 19.63 -3.11 -4.54
C ASP A 106 21.04 -2.97 -3.95
N THR A 107 21.55 -4.02 -3.31
CA THR A 107 22.89 -3.98 -2.68
C THR A 107 24.02 -3.73 -3.68
N LYS A 108 23.84 -4.05 -4.95
CA LYS A 108 24.80 -3.79 -6.03
C LYS A 108 24.82 -2.31 -6.44
N GLU A 109 23.74 -1.58 -6.20
CA GLU A 109 23.63 -0.15 -6.50
C GLU A 109 24.04 0.75 -5.32
N ILE A 110 24.26 0.17 -4.13
CA ILE A 110 24.76 0.87 -2.94
C ILE A 110 26.26 1.15 -3.10
N ASN A 111 26.57 2.36 -3.58
CA ASN A 111 27.96 2.83 -3.74
C ASN A 111 28.58 3.26 -2.40
N ASP A 112 27.84 3.99 -1.56
CA ASP A 112 28.29 4.43 -0.24
C ASP A 112 27.68 3.55 0.86
N LYS A 113 28.45 2.55 1.28
CA LYS A 113 28.04 1.56 2.29
C LYS A 113 27.90 2.16 3.67
N GLU A 114 28.64 3.22 3.99
CA GLU A 114 28.57 3.85 5.30
C GLU A 114 27.36 4.78 5.38
N GLN A 115 27.05 5.52 4.31
CA GLN A 115 25.80 6.27 4.22
C GLN A 115 24.58 5.34 4.30
N PHE A 116 24.62 4.18 3.65
CA PHE A 116 23.55 3.20 3.77
C PHE A 116 23.43 2.62 5.20
N TRP A 117 24.56 2.39 5.89
CA TRP A 117 24.55 1.98 7.29
C TRP A 117 23.80 2.99 8.18
N GLN A 118 24.03 4.28 7.96
CA GLN A 118 23.28 5.33 8.68
C GLN A 118 21.78 5.29 8.33
N THR A 119 21.44 5.10 7.06
CA THR A 119 20.04 4.97 6.60
C THR A 119 19.34 3.80 7.29
N LEU A 120 19.97 2.63 7.30
CA LEU A 120 19.46 1.42 7.97
C LEU A 120 19.34 1.62 9.49
N GLY A 121 20.37 2.19 10.12
CA GLY A 121 20.38 2.47 11.55
C GLY A 121 19.26 3.43 11.97
N THR A 122 19.07 4.52 11.22
CA THR A 122 17.97 5.48 11.42
C THR A 122 16.62 4.80 11.24
N ALA A 123 16.44 4.02 10.18
CA ALA A 123 15.19 3.28 9.94
C ALA A 123 14.84 2.36 11.13
N LEU A 124 15.78 1.54 11.59
CA LEU A 124 15.58 0.64 12.72
C LEU A 124 15.36 1.39 14.05
N LYS A 125 16.06 2.50 14.29
CA LYS A 125 15.83 3.38 15.44
C LYS A 125 14.41 3.98 15.46
N HIS A 126 13.77 4.07 14.30
CA HIS A 126 12.39 4.53 14.13
C HIS A 126 11.38 3.40 13.92
N ASP A 127 11.75 2.18 14.36
CA ASP A 127 10.89 0.99 14.32
C ASP A 127 10.40 0.64 12.91
N ALA A 128 11.11 1.09 11.86
CA ALA A 128 10.82 0.68 10.49
C ALA A 128 10.99 -0.84 10.35
N MET A 129 10.11 -1.44 9.56
CA MET A 129 10.21 -2.87 9.27
C MET A 129 11.16 -3.06 8.09
N VAL A 130 12.21 -3.85 8.30
CA VAL A 130 13.22 -4.08 7.27
C VAL A 130 13.18 -5.53 6.82
N GLY A 131 12.94 -5.73 5.53
CA GLY A 131 13.03 -7.01 4.84
C GLY A 131 14.29 -7.09 4.00
N CYS A 132 14.79 -8.31 3.78
CA CYS A 132 15.81 -8.57 2.79
C CYS A 132 15.63 -9.95 2.15
N SER A 133 16.05 -10.10 0.90
CA SER A 133 15.93 -11.35 0.16
C SER A 133 17.11 -11.57 -0.78
N ILE A 134 17.33 -12.83 -1.13
CA ILE A 134 18.33 -13.27 -2.10
C ILE A 134 17.58 -13.74 -3.34
N THR A 135 17.91 -13.21 -4.51
CA THR A 135 17.24 -13.59 -5.76
C THR A 135 17.56 -15.06 -6.08
N PRO A 136 16.54 -15.91 -6.33
CA PRO A 136 16.77 -17.28 -6.75
C PRO A 136 17.10 -17.35 -8.24
N ASP A 137 17.75 -18.43 -8.65
CA ASP A 137 17.77 -18.81 -10.07
C ASP A 137 16.33 -19.14 -10.51
N PRO A 138 15.88 -18.79 -11.73
CA PRO A 138 14.47 -18.90 -12.12
C PRO A 138 13.87 -20.32 -12.01
N SER A 139 14.71 -21.35 -12.02
CA SER A 139 14.31 -22.76 -11.87
C SER A 139 14.33 -23.26 -10.42
N GLU A 140 14.79 -22.44 -9.48
CA GLU A 140 14.95 -22.80 -8.08
C GLU A 140 13.93 -22.05 -7.23
N HIS A 141 13.16 -22.80 -6.45
CA HIS A 141 12.32 -22.23 -5.39
C HIS A 141 12.97 -22.57 -4.06
N GLU A 142 13.20 -21.54 -3.23
CA GLU A 142 13.64 -21.72 -1.84
C GLU A 142 14.92 -22.56 -1.68
N ALA A 143 15.92 -22.31 -2.55
CA ALA A 143 17.16 -23.08 -2.58
C ALA A 143 18.10 -22.73 -1.41
N LYS A 144 18.51 -23.76 -0.66
CA LYS A 144 19.48 -23.61 0.43
C LYS A 144 20.90 -23.47 -0.11
N MET A 145 21.61 -22.46 0.38
CA MET A 145 23.01 -22.17 0.07
C MET A 145 23.95 -22.87 1.05
N ALA A 146 25.22 -23.05 0.65
CA ALA A 146 26.25 -23.68 1.49
C ALA A 146 26.56 -22.89 2.78
N ASN A 147 26.29 -21.57 2.78
CA ASN A 147 26.44 -20.69 3.93
C ASN A 147 25.21 -20.68 4.88
N GLY A 148 24.21 -21.53 4.59
CA GLY A 148 22.99 -21.69 5.38
C GLY A 148 21.86 -20.71 5.05
N LEU A 149 22.07 -19.73 4.16
CA LEU A 149 21.00 -18.84 3.69
C LEU A 149 20.11 -19.52 2.64
N VAL A 150 18.91 -18.99 2.42
CA VAL A 150 17.92 -19.52 1.49
C VAL A 150 17.61 -18.48 0.41
N LYS A 151 17.75 -18.85 -0.86
CA LYS A 151 17.37 -18.03 -2.01
C LYS A 151 15.86 -18.04 -2.23
N GLY A 152 15.30 -16.96 -2.77
CA GLY A 152 13.86 -16.87 -3.03
C GLY A 152 13.02 -16.78 -1.75
N HIS A 153 13.65 -16.43 -0.63
CA HIS A 153 13.02 -16.36 0.69
C HIS A 153 13.22 -14.98 1.32
N ALA A 154 12.23 -14.54 2.08
CA ALA A 154 12.25 -13.25 2.76
C ALA A 154 12.76 -13.42 4.20
N TYR A 155 13.75 -12.59 4.56
CA TYR A 155 14.28 -12.46 5.92
C TYR A 155 13.89 -11.10 6.49
N ALA A 156 13.73 -11.02 7.81
CA ALA A 156 13.55 -9.75 8.51
C ALA A 156 14.87 -9.31 9.14
N VAL A 157 15.24 -8.03 9.02
CA VAL A 157 16.34 -7.44 9.78
C VAL A 157 15.81 -6.88 11.09
N THR A 158 16.35 -7.35 12.21
CA THR A 158 15.82 -7.08 13.56
C THR A 158 16.74 -6.20 14.41
N ALA A 159 18.00 -6.03 14.00
CA ALA A 159 18.93 -5.09 14.62
C ALA A 159 20.12 -4.82 13.69
N ALA A 160 20.75 -3.65 13.82
CA ALA A 160 22.03 -3.32 13.21
C ALA A 160 22.84 -2.49 14.22
N VAL A 161 24.03 -2.95 14.58
CA VAL A 161 24.80 -2.37 15.69
C VAL A 161 26.30 -2.35 15.38
N ARG A 162 26.98 -1.35 15.95
CA ARG A 162 28.44 -1.28 16.01
C ARG A 162 28.91 -1.91 17.32
N VAL A 163 29.81 -2.87 17.22
CA VAL A 163 30.33 -3.61 18.36
C VAL A 163 31.82 -3.33 18.49
N LYS A 164 32.23 -2.87 19.68
CA LYS A 164 33.64 -2.67 20.01
C LYS A 164 34.21 -3.98 20.54
N LEU A 165 35.20 -4.51 19.84
CA LEU A 165 35.93 -5.71 20.23
C LEU A 165 36.91 -5.42 21.37
N LEU A 166 37.36 -6.47 22.06
CA LEU A 166 38.34 -6.39 23.16
C LEU A 166 39.69 -5.81 22.72
N ASN A 167 40.05 -5.94 21.44
CA ASN A 167 41.26 -5.34 20.86
C ASN A 167 41.08 -3.84 20.51
N GLY A 168 39.90 -3.26 20.73
CA GLY A 168 39.56 -1.87 20.45
C GLY A 168 38.97 -1.61 19.05
N GLU A 169 39.00 -2.59 18.14
CA GLU A 169 38.40 -2.52 16.81
C GLU A 169 36.87 -2.40 16.90
N ILE A 170 36.25 -1.71 15.95
CA ILE A 170 34.80 -1.60 15.85
C ILE A 170 34.33 -2.33 14.60
N VAL A 171 33.39 -3.25 14.77
CA VAL A 171 32.76 -3.98 13.66
C VAL A 171 31.27 -3.67 13.57
N GLN A 172 30.73 -3.71 12.35
CA GLN A 172 29.29 -3.55 12.08
C GLN A 172 28.67 -4.93 11.87
N ILE A 173 27.66 -5.27 12.68
CA ILE A 173 26.92 -6.53 12.57
C ILE A 173 25.42 -6.27 12.44
N VAL A 174 24.75 -7.14 11.70
CA VAL A 174 23.31 -7.10 11.43
C VAL A 174 22.68 -8.39 11.94
N ARG A 175 21.54 -8.29 12.63
CA ARG A 175 20.73 -9.43 13.06
C ARG A 175 19.60 -9.64 12.08
N CYS A 176 19.50 -10.86 11.55
CA CYS A 176 18.46 -11.27 10.61
C CYS A 176 17.65 -12.40 11.22
N ARG A 177 16.38 -12.50 10.82
CA ARG A 177 15.47 -13.57 11.23
C ARG A 177 14.84 -14.25 10.03
N ASN A 178 15.02 -15.56 9.95
CA ASN A 178 14.30 -16.46 9.08
C ASN A 178 12.89 -16.73 9.65
N PRO A 179 11.81 -16.38 8.95
CA PRO A 179 10.44 -16.59 9.41
C PRO A 179 10.07 -18.05 9.71
N TRP A 180 10.73 -19.03 9.07
CA TRP A 180 10.45 -20.44 9.34
C TRP A 180 10.85 -20.89 10.75
N GLY A 181 11.74 -20.16 11.41
CA GLY A 181 12.21 -20.48 12.76
C GLY A 181 12.76 -21.91 12.88
N ASN A 182 13.35 -22.41 11.80
CA ASN A 182 13.94 -23.74 11.68
C ASN A 182 15.48 -23.66 11.64
N GLU A 183 16.15 -24.81 11.64
CA GLU A 183 17.62 -24.95 11.72
C GLU A 183 18.42 -24.36 10.53
N THR A 184 17.78 -23.69 9.57
CA THR A 184 18.45 -23.13 8.40
C THR A 184 18.85 -21.68 8.66
N GLU A 185 20.04 -21.53 9.25
CA GLU A 185 20.64 -20.26 9.67
C GLU A 185 22.02 -20.02 9.05
N TRP A 186 22.47 -18.76 9.06
CA TRP A 186 23.81 -18.38 8.68
C TRP A 186 24.87 -19.15 9.46
N ASN A 187 25.85 -19.73 8.77
CA ASN A 187 26.93 -20.52 9.38
C ASN A 187 28.33 -19.88 9.24
N GLY A 188 28.40 -18.61 8.83
CA GLY A 188 29.63 -17.85 8.68
C GLY A 188 30.02 -17.04 9.93
N ALA A 189 30.76 -15.95 9.72
CA ALA A 189 31.23 -15.09 10.81
C ALA A 189 30.05 -14.48 11.59
N TRP A 190 30.15 -14.49 12.93
CA TRP A 190 29.10 -14.06 13.87
C TRP A 190 27.83 -14.91 13.92
N SER A 191 27.81 -16.06 13.23
CA SER A 191 26.77 -17.07 13.45
C SER A 191 26.72 -17.55 14.90
N ASP A 192 25.62 -18.19 15.28
CA ASP A 192 25.40 -18.75 16.61
C ASP A 192 26.51 -19.71 17.05
N GLY A 193 27.05 -20.47 16.10
CA GLY A 193 28.13 -21.42 16.29
C GLY A 193 29.54 -20.82 16.35
N ASP A 194 29.72 -19.55 15.98
CA ASP A 194 31.03 -18.91 15.83
C ASP A 194 31.59 -18.38 17.16
N THR A 195 31.98 -19.30 18.02
CA THR A 195 32.57 -18.99 19.32
C THR A 195 33.80 -18.08 19.22
N ASN A 196 34.53 -18.12 18.09
CA ASN A 196 35.76 -17.35 17.92
C ASN A 196 35.49 -15.84 17.82
N ASN A 197 34.45 -15.42 17.10
CA ASN A 197 34.09 -14.00 17.06
C ASN A 197 33.33 -13.56 18.32
N TRP A 198 32.42 -14.39 18.85
CA TRP A 198 31.70 -14.06 20.08
C TRP A 198 32.62 -13.90 21.31
N ASN A 199 33.75 -14.61 21.35
CA ASN A 199 34.77 -14.46 22.40
C ASN A 199 35.66 -13.21 22.27
N LYS A 200 35.51 -12.43 21.18
CA LYS A 200 36.22 -11.14 21.01
C LYS A 200 35.47 -9.96 21.63
N ILE A 201 34.32 -10.19 22.28
CA ILE A 201 33.56 -9.17 23.01
C ILE A 201 33.37 -9.59 24.46
N ASP A 202 33.17 -8.60 25.32
CA ASP A 202 32.89 -8.86 26.74
C ASP A 202 31.49 -9.48 26.94
N SER A 203 31.30 -10.10 28.11
CA SER A 203 30.05 -10.79 28.44
C SER A 203 28.84 -9.87 28.50
N HIS A 204 29.02 -8.60 28.89
CA HIS A 204 27.92 -7.64 29.00
C HIS A 204 27.43 -7.23 27.60
N THR A 205 28.35 -6.93 26.69
CA THR A 205 28.00 -6.67 25.28
C THR A 205 27.31 -7.88 24.66
N ARG A 206 27.77 -9.10 24.93
CA ARG A 206 27.13 -10.33 24.43
C ARG A 206 25.69 -10.50 24.92
N GLU A 207 25.43 -10.18 26.18
CA GLU A 207 24.09 -10.21 26.77
C GLU A 207 23.17 -9.15 26.15
N GLN A 208 23.67 -7.92 25.94
CA GLN A 208 22.92 -6.85 25.27
C GLN A 208 22.53 -7.20 23.82
N LEU A 209 23.37 -7.97 23.14
CA LEU A 209 23.10 -8.45 21.78
C LEU A 209 22.13 -9.64 21.74
N HIS A 210 21.65 -10.08 22.91
CA HIS A 210 20.80 -11.26 23.07
C HIS A 210 21.38 -12.50 22.37
N TYR A 211 22.70 -12.65 22.38
CA TYR A 211 23.34 -13.82 21.80
C TYR A 211 22.92 -15.08 22.55
N GLN A 212 22.31 -16.01 21.82
CA GLN A 212 22.00 -17.36 22.27
C GLN A 212 22.53 -18.31 21.21
N LYS A 213 23.03 -19.46 21.62
CA LYS A 213 23.43 -20.50 20.68
C LYS A 213 22.22 -21.41 20.46
N GLN A 214 21.26 -20.96 19.67
CA GLN A 214 19.98 -21.64 19.51
C GLN A 214 19.48 -21.53 18.08
N ALA A 215 19.13 -22.68 17.49
CA ALA A 215 18.51 -22.73 16.18
C ALA A 215 17.03 -22.26 16.23
N ASP A 216 16.80 -20.96 16.36
CA ASP A 216 15.48 -20.33 16.45
C ASP A 216 15.08 -19.50 15.22
N GLY A 217 15.96 -19.44 14.23
CA GLY A 217 15.86 -18.70 12.98
C GLY A 217 16.46 -17.30 13.05
N GLU A 218 16.88 -16.79 14.20
CA GLU A 218 17.52 -15.48 14.34
C GLU A 218 19.04 -15.61 14.47
N PHE A 219 19.80 -14.86 13.66
CA PHE A 219 21.26 -14.96 13.64
C PHE A 219 21.91 -13.60 13.38
N TRP A 220 23.14 -13.43 13.85
CA TRP A 220 23.98 -12.28 13.54
C TRP A 220 24.93 -12.59 12.39
N MET A 221 25.29 -11.56 11.62
CA MET A 221 26.32 -11.64 10.58
C MET A 221 27.02 -10.29 10.40
N LEU A 222 28.21 -10.29 9.78
CA LEU A 222 28.88 -9.04 9.41
C LEU A 222 28.03 -8.25 8.41
N TYR A 223 27.98 -6.93 8.57
CA TYR A 223 27.32 -6.04 7.60
C TYR A 223 27.91 -6.18 6.19
N SER A 224 29.22 -6.39 6.07
CA SER A 224 29.89 -6.64 4.80
C SER A 224 29.44 -7.94 4.13
N ASP A 225 29.21 -9.00 4.93
CA ASP A 225 28.69 -10.26 4.42
C ASP A 225 27.21 -10.13 4.08
N TRP A 226 26.45 -9.36 4.85
CA TRP A 226 25.04 -9.11 4.58
C TRP A 226 24.84 -8.43 3.22
N LEU A 227 25.57 -7.34 2.95
CA LEU A 227 25.56 -6.66 1.65
C LEU A 227 26.06 -7.54 0.49
N LYS A 228 26.88 -8.54 0.77
CA LYS A 228 27.43 -9.45 -0.25
C LYS A 228 26.47 -10.58 -0.61
N ASN A 229 25.67 -11.05 0.36
CA ASN A 229 24.80 -12.22 0.18
C ASN A 229 23.36 -11.83 -0.15
N PHE A 230 22.83 -10.76 0.45
CA PHE A 230 21.49 -10.25 0.15
C PHE A 230 21.53 -9.29 -1.03
N GLU A 231 20.51 -9.33 -1.88
CA GLU A 231 20.45 -8.53 -3.09
C GLU A 231 19.40 -7.42 -3.00
N GLN A 232 18.22 -7.75 -2.46
CA GLN A 232 17.11 -6.81 -2.36
C GLN A 232 16.85 -6.51 -0.88
N ILE A 233 16.79 -5.23 -0.54
CA ILE A 233 16.47 -4.74 0.80
C ILE A 233 15.23 -3.86 0.69
N GLN A 234 14.27 -4.06 1.59
CA GLN A 234 13.05 -3.27 1.65
C GLN A 234 12.94 -2.64 3.04
N ILE A 235 12.82 -1.32 3.10
CA ILE A 235 12.62 -0.58 4.34
C ILE A 235 11.21 0.01 4.31
N CYS A 236 10.33 -0.48 5.18
CA CYS A 236 9.01 0.09 5.38
C CYS A 236 9.04 1.03 6.58
N ASN A 237 9.17 2.34 6.31
CA ASN A 237 9.11 3.36 7.34
C ASN A 237 7.67 3.51 7.82
N LEU A 238 7.48 3.46 9.13
CA LEU A 238 6.17 3.68 9.74
C LEU A 238 5.74 5.13 9.56
N SER A 239 4.46 5.33 9.25
CA SER A 239 3.88 6.64 9.04
C SER A 239 2.95 7.02 10.21
N PRO A 240 2.42 8.25 10.26
CA PRO A 240 1.34 8.58 11.20
C PRO A 240 0.15 7.62 11.12
N ASP A 241 -0.16 7.06 9.94
CA ASP A 241 -1.24 6.07 9.78
C ASP A 241 -0.93 4.76 10.48
N SER A 242 0.34 4.47 10.75
CA SER A 242 0.73 3.28 11.51
C SER A 242 0.26 3.36 12.97
N PHE A 243 0.09 4.58 13.52
CA PHE A 243 -0.20 4.81 14.94
C PHE A 243 -1.47 5.63 15.22
N GLU A 244 -2.21 6.06 14.20
CA GLU A 244 -3.50 6.75 14.34
C GLU A 244 -4.44 5.99 15.30
N GLY A 245 -4.87 6.64 16.38
CA GLY A 245 -5.65 6.04 17.48
C GLY A 245 -4.86 5.65 18.74
N GLN A 246 -3.52 5.58 18.70
CA GLN A 246 -2.63 5.31 19.85
C GLN A 246 -1.71 6.51 20.21
N LEU A 247 -2.03 7.71 19.71
CA LEU A 247 -1.26 8.95 19.89
C LEU A 247 -1.17 9.48 21.35
N SER A 248 -1.46 8.67 22.37
CA SER A 248 -1.40 9.08 23.77
C SER A 248 -0.21 8.55 24.58
N ALA A 249 0.71 7.74 24.03
CA ALA A 249 1.68 7.04 24.90
C ALA A 249 3.19 7.17 24.58
N GLN A 250 3.63 7.65 23.42
CA GLN A 250 5.08 7.72 23.13
C GLN A 250 5.48 9.00 22.38
N GLN A 251 5.10 10.15 22.91
CA GLN A 251 5.69 11.44 22.51
C GLN A 251 7.08 11.56 23.14
N GLY A 252 8.14 11.57 22.31
CA GLY A 252 9.44 12.08 22.74
C GLY A 252 10.70 11.45 22.15
N LYS A 253 10.63 10.34 21.39
CA LYS A 253 11.86 9.68 20.88
C LYS A 253 11.86 9.24 19.41
N ARG A 254 10.73 9.34 18.69
CA ARG A 254 10.61 8.88 17.30
C ARG A 254 10.62 10.09 16.35
N ILE A 255 11.32 9.98 15.20
CA ILE A 255 11.11 10.90 14.08
C ILE A 255 9.64 10.77 13.70
N ALA A 256 8.88 11.84 13.92
CA ALA A 256 7.50 11.92 13.49
C ALA A 256 7.54 12.38 12.04
N TRP A 257 7.49 11.42 11.09
CA TRP A 257 7.27 11.76 9.69
C TRP A 257 6.00 12.60 9.57
N HIS A 258 6.12 13.83 9.10
CA HIS A 258 4.95 14.60 8.70
C HIS A 258 4.48 14.08 7.34
N ARG A 259 3.23 13.62 7.25
CA ARG A 259 2.66 13.10 6.01
C ARG A 259 1.68 14.10 5.39
N THR A 260 1.80 14.31 4.09
CA THR A 260 0.72 14.82 3.25
C THR A 260 0.39 13.80 2.16
N GLN A 261 -0.89 13.65 1.81
CA GLN A 261 -1.31 12.73 0.75
C GLN A 261 -2.34 13.37 -0.18
N PHE A 262 -2.35 12.93 -1.44
CA PHE A 262 -3.26 13.41 -2.47
C PHE A 262 -3.72 12.28 -3.36
N ASP A 263 -5.03 12.22 -3.57
CA ASP A 263 -5.63 11.38 -4.59
C ASP A 263 -5.46 12.03 -5.97
N GLY A 264 -5.26 11.20 -6.99
CA GLY A 264 -5.09 11.67 -8.35
C GLY A 264 -5.48 10.63 -9.38
N ALA A 265 -5.63 11.08 -10.62
CA ALA A 265 -5.93 10.21 -11.75
C ALA A 265 -5.23 10.68 -13.02
N TRP A 266 -4.75 9.72 -13.80
CA TRP A 266 -4.42 9.91 -15.21
C TRP A 266 -5.68 9.69 -16.04
N ILE A 267 -6.17 10.76 -16.66
CA ILE A 267 -7.38 10.77 -17.48
C ILE A 267 -6.95 11.02 -18.92
N LYS A 268 -7.38 10.13 -19.82
CA LYS A 268 -7.04 10.20 -21.24
C LYS A 268 -7.41 11.55 -21.85
N GLY A 269 -6.48 12.13 -22.60
CA GLY A 269 -6.66 13.45 -23.23
C GLY A 269 -6.72 14.65 -22.28
N GLN A 270 -6.54 14.47 -20.96
CA GLN A 270 -6.54 15.56 -19.98
C GLN A 270 -5.28 15.57 -19.11
N THR A 271 -5.07 14.51 -18.32
CA THR A 271 -3.99 14.41 -17.34
C THR A 271 -3.07 13.21 -17.56
N ALA A 272 -3.35 12.34 -18.53
CA ALA A 272 -2.51 11.21 -18.91
C ALA A 272 -1.38 11.63 -19.88
N GLY A 273 -0.46 12.46 -19.40
CA GLY A 273 0.55 13.14 -20.23
C GLY A 273 1.71 12.26 -20.71
N GLY A 274 1.91 11.10 -20.07
CA GLY A 274 3.05 10.21 -20.33
C GLY A 274 4.39 10.79 -19.85
N CYS A 275 5.49 10.14 -20.20
CA CYS A 275 6.83 10.46 -19.71
C CYS A 275 7.52 11.70 -20.33
N GLY A 276 6.88 12.33 -21.32
CA GLY A 276 7.42 13.47 -22.06
C GLY A 276 8.19 13.10 -23.33
N GLN A 277 8.09 11.85 -23.80
CA GLN A 277 8.61 11.43 -25.10
C GLN A 277 7.44 11.07 -26.02
N PRO A 278 7.42 11.54 -27.29
CA PRO A 278 8.42 12.41 -27.92
C PRO A 278 8.25 13.92 -27.61
N ARG A 279 7.17 14.32 -26.92
CA ARG A 279 6.85 15.74 -26.66
C ARG A 279 6.91 16.06 -25.17
N ILE A 280 7.79 16.97 -24.80
CA ILE A 280 7.99 17.34 -23.39
C ILE A 280 6.77 18.07 -22.83
N GLU A 281 6.01 18.79 -23.66
CA GLU A 281 4.84 19.55 -23.23
C GLU A 281 3.74 18.63 -22.69
N SER A 282 3.59 17.42 -23.24
CA SER A 282 2.58 16.46 -22.76
C SER A 282 2.87 16.03 -21.33
N PHE A 283 4.13 15.90 -20.93
CA PHE A 283 4.50 15.53 -19.56
C PHE A 283 3.94 16.52 -18.53
N PHE A 284 3.95 17.81 -18.82
CA PHE A 284 3.44 18.83 -17.89
C PHE A 284 1.91 18.89 -17.84
N THR A 285 1.21 18.09 -18.64
CA THR A 285 -0.23 17.86 -18.47
C THR A 285 -0.54 16.85 -17.37
N ASN A 286 0.44 16.06 -16.89
CA ASN A 286 0.24 15.22 -15.72
C ASN A 286 -0.13 16.06 -14.47
N PRO A 287 -0.76 15.45 -13.44
CA PRO A 287 -1.07 16.14 -12.19
C PRO A 287 0.19 16.70 -11.51
N GLN A 288 0.07 17.86 -10.86
CA GLN A 288 1.19 18.56 -10.21
C GLN A 288 0.85 18.83 -8.74
N TYR A 289 1.75 18.46 -7.84
CA TYR A 289 1.57 18.62 -6.40
C TYR A 289 2.66 19.53 -5.84
N LEU A 290 2.25 20.60 -5.15
CA LEU A 290 3.15 21.54 -4.51
C LEU A 290 3.67 20.95 -3.20
N VAL A 291 4.98 20.93 -3.06
CA VAL A 291 5.69 20.51 -1.86
C VAL A 291 6.45 21.72 -1.33
N ASN A 292 6.00 22.25 -0.20
CA ASN A 292 6.71 23.28 0.51
C ASN A 292 7.63 22.60 1.52
N VAL A 293 8.90 22.99 1.57
CA VAL A 293 9.89 22.47 2.52
C VAL A 293 10.44 23.66 3.29
N THR A 294 10.16 23.72 4.59
CA THR A 294 10.50 24.88 5.45
C THR A 294 11.65 24.63 6.40
N GLU A 295 11.82 23.38 6.83
CA GLU A 295 12.75 22.98 7.88
C GLU A 295 13.83 22.05 7.32
N THR A 296 14.93 21.92 8.06
CA THR A 296 16.02 20.97 7.75
C THR A 296 15.99 19.81 8.73
N ASP A 297 16.61 18.68 8.38
CA ASP A 297 16.71 17.51 9.25
C ASP A 297 17.40 17.87 10.57
N ILE A 298 16.88 17.36 11.69
CA ILE A 298 17.37 17.69 13.03
C ILE A 298 18.76 17.07 13.25
N GLU A 299 18.96 15.83 12.79
CA GLU A 299 20.20 15.06 13.02
C GLU A 299 21.23 15.20 11.87
N GLY A 300 20.89 15.89 10.77
CA GLY A 300 21.69 15.88 9.53
C GLY A 300 22.87 16.85 9.48
N GLY A 301 22.79 18.03 10.12
CA GLY A 301 23.88 19.02 10.20
C GLY A 301 24.35 19.63 8.85
N ASP A 302 23.83 19.19 7.72
CA ASP A 302 24.20 19.62 6.36
C ASP A 302 23.26 20.69 5.77
N GLY A 303 22.25 21.10 6.53
CA GLY A 303 21.27 22.11 6.13
C GLY A 303 20.30 21.64 5.06
N LEU A 304 20.14 20.32 4.87
CA LEU A 304 19.18 19.72 3.96
C LEU A 304 17.99 19.10 4.73
N CYS A 305 16.89 18.90 4.01
CA CYS A 305 15.71 18.17 4.45
C CYS A 305 15.60 16.87 3.67
N THR A 306 15.31 15.78 4.38
CA THR A 306 14.93 14.50 3.81
C THR A 306 13.44 14.51 3.51
N ILE A 307 13.12 14.32 2.24
CA ILE A 307 11.76 14.09 1.77
C ILE A 307 11.67 12.70 1.12
N ILE A 308 10.64 11.95 1.46
CA ILE A 308 10.30 10.69 0.80
C ILE A 308 8.98 10.91 0.09
N CYS A 309 8.97 10.71 -1.22
CA CYS A 309 7.79 10.86 -2.05
C CYS A 309 7.43 9.51 -2.66
N ALA A 310 6.17 9.12 -2.59
CA ALA A 310 5.67 7.85 -3.11
C ALA A 310 4.44 8.06 -4.01
N CYS A 311 4.31 7.22 -5.03
CA CYS A 311 3.15 7.17 -5.91
C CYS A 311 2.64 5.74 -6.00
N LEU A 312 1.42 5.51 -5.49
CA LEU A 312 0.78 4.21 -5.40
C LEU A 312 -0.40 4.11 -6.35
N GLN A 313 -0.40 3.13 -7.25
CA GLN A 313 -1.51 2.87 -8.18
C GLN A 313 -2.64 2.14 -7.45
N LYS A 314 -3.88 2.62 -7.63
CA LYS A 314 -5.04 2.03 -6.97
C LYS A 314 -5.64 0.89 -7.79
N TYR A 315 -6.32 -0.01 -7.08
CA TYR A 315 -7.16 -1.08 -7.64
C TYR A 315 -6.47 -2.04 -8.63
N THR A 316 -5.13 -2.12 -8.63
CA THR A 316 -4.41 -2.99 -9.57
C THR A 316 -4.79 -4.47 -9.38
N ARG A 317 -5.00 -4.91 -8.12
CA ARG A 317 -5.51 -6.26 -7.79
C ARG A 317 -6.87 -6.55 -8.41
N GLN A 318 -7.81 -5.62 -8.30
CA GLN A 318 -9.14 -5.74 -8.91
C GLN A 318 -9.04 -5.80 -10.44
N LYS A 319 -8.18 -4.95 -11.02
CA LYS A 319 -7.90 -4.95 -12.46
C LYS A 319 -7.34 -6.31 -12.91
N ARG A 320 -6.37 -6.92 -12.20
CA ARG A 320 -5.85 -8.28 -12.50
C ARG A 320 -6.97 -9.32 -12.53
N GLN A 321 -7.86 -9.29 -11.53
CA GLN A 321 -8.98 -10.24 -11.46
C GLN A 321 -9.96 -10.06 -12.63
N GLN A 322 -10.33 -8.82 -12.95
CA GLN A 322 -11.30 -8.52 -14.00
C GLN A 322 -10.77 -8.85 -15.40
N THR A 323 -9.50 -8.53 -15.67
CA THR A 323 -8.90 -8.73 -16.99
C THR A 323 -8.24 -10.10 -17.16
N ARG A 324 -8.06 -10.83 -16.06
CA ARG A 324 -7.29 -12.10 -16.01
C ARG A 324 -5.87 -11.96 -16.56
N VAL A 325 -5.28 -10.77 -16.51
CA VAL A 325 -3.86 -10.55 -16.83
C VAL A 325 -3.03 -10.48 -15.57
N GLN A 326 -1.84 -11.06 -15.62
CA GLN A 326 -0.90 -11.05 -14.49
C GLN A 326 -0.33 -9.66 -14.20
N GLN A 327 -0.20 -8.81 -15.22
CA GLN A 327 0.32 -7.44 -15.09
C GLN A 327 -0.82 -6.43 -15.27
N ALA A 328 -1.20 -5.76 -14.19
CA ALA A 328 -2.23 -4.71 -14.21
C ALA A 328 -1.69 -3.31 -13.88
N GLU A 329 -0.51 -3.26 -13.28
CA GLU A 329 0.26 -2.07 -12.98
C GLU A 329 0.73 -1.41 -14.27
N GLU A 330 0.59 -0.09 -14.33
CA GLU A 330 1.24 0.70 -15.36
C GLU A 330 2.70 0.93 -14.99
N TYR A 331 3.54 1.16 -16.00
CA TYR A 331 4.90 1.62 -15.78
C TYR A 331 4.83 3.07 -15.30
N ILE A 332 5.15 3.34 -14.03
CA ILE A 332 5.02 4.67 -13.42
C ILE A 332 6.36 5.21 -12.95
N ASN A 333 6.41 6.53 -12.80
CA ASN A 333 7.55 7.25 -12.25
C ASN A 333 7.06 8.54 -11.57
N LEU A 334 7.89 9.06 -10.67
CA LEU A 334 7.62 10.27 -9.92
C LEU A 334 8.82 11.21 -10.04
N ARG A 335 8.61 12.42 -10.58
CA ARG A 335 9.67 13.42 -10.78
C ARG A 335 9.52 14.61 -9.84
N LEU A 336 10.63 15.04 -9.26
CA LEU A 336 10.71 16.20 -8.39
C LEU A 336 11.42 17.36 -9.09
N TYR A 337 10.80 18.54 -9.03
CA TYR A 337 11.34 19.79 -9.56
C TYR A 337 11.33 20.86 -8.47
N ARG A 338 12.37 21.68 -8.41
CA ARG A 338 12.39 22.92 -7.63
C ARG A 338 11.76 24.03 -8.45
N ILE A 339 10.91 24.85 -7.84
CA ILE A 339 10.40 26.07 -8.46
C ILE A 339 11.49 27.12 -8.37
N LYS A 340 11.82 27.77 -9.50
CA LYS A 340 12.84 28.82 -9.56
C LYS A 340 12.41 30.02 -8.71
N ASP A 341 13.38 30.65 -8.04
CA ASP A 341 13.15 31.80 -7.15
C ASP A 341 12.54 33.02 -7.88
N SER A 342 12.66 33.08 -9.21
CA SER A 342 12.01 34.11 -10.05
C SER A 342 10.48 34.00 -10.11
N VAL A 343 9.90 32.88 -9.65
CA VAL A 343 8.47 32.60 -9.74
C VAL A 343 7.80 32.85 -8.40
N ASN A 344 6.81 33.74 -8.36
CA ASN A 344 6.09 34.05 -7.14
C ASN A 344 4.97 33.01 -6.89
N VAL A 345 5.28 31.97 -6.12
CA VAL A 345 4.35 30.89 -5.77
C VAL A 345 3.08 31.40 -5.08
N SER A 346 3.16 32.47 -4.29
CA SER A 346 2.02 33.03 -3.55
C SER A 346 0.93 33.62 -4.46
N GLN A 347 1.25 33.88 -5.72
CA GLN A 347 0.34 34.44 -6.72
C GLN A 347 -0.19 33.38 -7.70
N VAL A 348 0.19 32.12 -7.52
CA VAL A 348 -0.28 31.03 -8.39
C VAL A 348 -1.66 30.60 -7.90
N GLU A 349 -2.69 30.93 -8.69
CA GLU A 349 -4.07 30.50 -8.45
C GLU A 349 -4.19 28.97 -8.50
N GLN A 350 -5.08 28.42 -7.68
CA GLN A 350 -5.40 26.99 -7.69
C GLN A 350 -5.88 26.59 -9.10
N GLY A 351 -5.36 25.48 -9.64
CA GLY A 351 -5.60 25.04 -11.02
C GLY A 351 -4.51 25.46 -12.02
N CYS A 352 -3.62 26.40 -11.69
CA CYS A 352 -2.50 26.77 -12.55
C CYS A 352 -1.39 25.71 -12.52
N LYS A 353 -0.84 25.37 -13.70
CA LYS A 353 0.29 24.45 -13.86
C LYS A 353 1.60 25.18 -14.08
N PHE A 354 2.67 24.64 -13.52
CA PHE A 354 4.04 25.06 -13.81
C PHE A 354 4.56 24.35 -15.06
N TYR A 355 5.39 25.06 -15.81
CA TYR A 355 5.97 24.58 -17.06
C TYR A 355 7.50 24.49 -16.96
N PRO A 356 8.20 23.83 -17.90
CA PRO A 356 9.64 23.60 -17.79
C PRO A 356 10.46 24.88 -17.53
N LYS A 357 10.02 26.02 -18.06
CA LYS A 357 10.68 27.32 -17.86
C LYS A 357 10.75 27.76 -16.39
N ASP A 358 9.78 27.34 -15.58
CA ASP A 358 9.58 27.75 -14.19
C ASP A 358 10.30 26.80 -13.19
N LEU A 359 10.82 25.68 -13.69
CA LEU A 359 11.20 24.51 -12.91
C LEU A 359 12.65 24.09 -13.13
N GLU A 360 13.27 23.52 -12.10
CA GLU A 360 14.61 22.92 -12.14
C GLU A 360 14.56 21.49 -11.60
N ARG A 361 14.93 20.50 -12.42
CA ARG A 361 14.83 19.09 -12.06
C ARG A 361 15.78 18.73 -10.92
N GLN A 362 15.25 18.15 -9.85
CA GLN A 362 16.02 17.68 -8.68
C GLN A 362 16.32 16.19 -8.75
N GLY A 363 15.39 15.40 -9.32
CA GLY A 363 15.55 13.96 -9.44
C GLY A 363 14.23 13.27 -9.77
N ASP A 364 14.25 11.95 -9.78
CA ASP A 364 13.08 11.10 -9.91
C ASP A 364 13.30 9.72 -9.27
N THR A 365 12.31 8.84 -9.37
CA THR A 365 12.34 7.48 -8.83
C THR A 365 13.10 6.48 -9.71
N GLY A 366 13.97 6.93 -10.61
CA GLY A 366 14.74 6.08 -11.51
C GLY A 366 14.00 5.73 -12.81
N SER A 367 14.09 4.47 -13.24
CA SER A 367 13.38 4.00 -14.45
C SER A 367 11.87 3.93 -14.21
N TYR A 368 11.09 3.99 -15.30
CA TYR A 368 9.67 3.65 -15.21
C TYR A 368 9.54 2.15 -14.94
N ILE A 369 8.81 1.79 -13.89
CA ILE A 369 8.64 0.41 -13.46
C ILE A 369 7.18 0.12 -13.17
N ASN A 370 6.73 -1.09 -13.48
CA ASN A 370 5.37 -1.57 -13.24
C ASN A 370 5.21 -2.15 -11.82
N LYS A 371 5.60 -1.35 -10.81
CA LYS A 371 5.32 -1.65 -9.40
C LYS A 371 4.00 -1.00 -8.97
N ARG A 372 3.35 -1.57 -7.96
CA ARG A 372 2.16 -0.98 -7.34
C ARG A 372 2.48 0.39 -6.74
N GLU A 373 3.65 0.54 -6.12
CA GLU A 373 4.17 1.81 -5.63
C GLU A 373 5.61 2.05 -6.13
N VAL A 374 5.93 3.30 -6.44
CA VAL A 374 7.31 3.79 -6.61
C VAL A 374 7.61 4.87 -5.58
N THR A 375 8.80 4.82 -5.00
CA THR A 375 9.24 5.72 -3.93
C THR A 375 10.58 6.36 -4.27
N GLY A 376 10.75 7.63 -3.93
CA GLY A 376 12.00 8.37 -4.09
C GLY A 376 12.36 9.12 -2.82
N ARG A 377 13.60 8.95 -2.37
CA ARG A 377 14.20 9.72 -1.28
C ARG A 377 15.03 10.85 -1.86
N PHE A 378 14.77 12.08 -1.43
CA PHE A 378 15.51 13.27 -1.86
C PHE A 378 16.05 14.02 -0.66
N ARG A 379 17.30 14.51 -0.76
CA ARG A 379 17.87 15.49 0.17
C ARG A 379 17.87 16.85 -0.49
N VAL A 380 17.00 17.74 -0.03
CA VAL A 380 16.76 19.04 -0.68
C VAL A 380 16.92 20.20 0.29
N LYS A 381 17.28 21.37 -0.21
CA LYS A 381 17.27 22.60 0.61
C LYS A 381 15.83 23.04 0.88
N PRO A 382 15.55 23.83 1.93
CA PRO A 382 14.28 24.52 2.06
C PRO A 382 13.91 25.30 0.79
N GLY A 383 12.63 25.26 0.42
CA GLY A 383 12.13 25.82 -0.84
C GLY A 383 10.78 25.24 -1.28
N ASN A 384 10.34 25.65 -2.48
CA ASN A 384 9.11 25.17 -3.10
C ASN A 384 9.45 24.19 -4.22
N TYR A 385 8.75 23.06 -4.25
CA TYR A 385 8.95 22.00 -5.22
C TYR A 385 7.63 21.56 -5.83
N ILE A 386 7.70 21.01 -7.04
CA ILE A 386 6.60 20.35 -7.73
C ILE A 386 6.94 18.88 -7.88
N LEU A 387 6.00 18.04 -7.48
CA LEU A 387 6.03 16.60 -7.66
C LEU A 387 5.05 16.22 -8.78
N ILE A 388 5.53 15.48 -9.78
CA ILE A 388 4.75 15.08 -10.96
C ILE A 388 4.78 13.56 -11.10
N PRO A 389 3.69 12.84 -10.75
CA PRO A 389 3.52 11.44 -11.07
C PRO A 389 3.05 11.26 -12.52
N SER A 390 3.59 10.25 -13.20
CA SER A 390 3.26 9.98 -14.60
C SER A 390 3.39 8.50 -14.93
N THR A 391 2.61 8.05 -15.91
CA THR A 391 2.83 6.79 -16.64
C THR A 391 3.91 6.96 -17.71
N TYR A 392 4.49 5.84 -18.16
CA TYR A 392 5.48 5.87 -19.24
C TYR A 392 4.84 6.32 -20.55
N GLU A 393 3.81 5.60 -20.99
CA GLU A 393 3.02 5.94 -22.17
C GLU A 393 1.98 7.04 -21.84
N SER A 394 1.71 7.90 -22.81
CA SER A 394 0.59 8.85 -22.76
C SER A 394 -0.76 8.12 -22.89
N ASP A 395 -1.84 8.76 -22.46
CA ASP A 395 -3.21 8.25 -22.55
C ASP A 395 -3.48 6.93 -21.79
N ARG A 396 -2.55 6.50 -20.92
CA ARG A 396 -2.79 5.43 -19.95
C ARG A 396 -3.63 5.98 -18.81
N GLU A 397 -4.71 5.28 -18.51
CA GLU A 397 -5.66 5.69 -17.48
C GLU A 397 -5.41 4.92 -16.18
N GLY A 398 -5.61 5.60 -15.06
CA GLY A 398 -5.47 4.97 -13.75
C GLY A 398 -5.60 5.97 -12.61
N GLU A 399 -6.08 5.48 -11.47
CA GLU A 399 -6.09 6.23 -10.23
C GLU A 399 -4.85 5.93 -9.40
N PHE A 400 -4.38 6.93 -8.66
CA PHE A 400 -3.20 6.81 -7.81
C PHE A 400 -3.35 7.63 -6.53
N LEU A 401 -2.48 7.34 -5.57
CA LEU A 401 -2.29 8.08 -4.33
C LEU A 401 -0.84 8.55 -4.27
N VAL A 402 -0.63 9.86 -4.21
CA VAL A 402 0.67 10.46 -3.92
C VAL A 402 0.81 10.67 -2.42
N ARG A 403 1.94 10.27 -1.85
CA ARG A 403 2.25 10.44 -0.43
C ARG A 403 3.61 11.11 -0.28
N ILE A 404 3.70 12.07 0.63
CA ILE A 404 4.89 12.89 0.85
C ILE A 404 5.18 12.89 2.34
N PHE A 405 6.39 12.48 2.70
CA PHE A 405 6.87 12.36 4.07
C PHE A 405 8.06 13.29 4.28
N THR A 406 8.03 14.10 5.33
CA THR A 406 9.12 15.02 5.69
C THR A 406 9.51 14.85 7.16
N GLU A 407 10.81 14.99 7.48
CA GLU A 407 11.35 14.85 8.85
C GLU A 407 11.14 16.13 9.70
N GLY A 408 11.11 17.30 9.05
CA GLY A 408 10.72 18.60 9.63
C GLY A 408 9.38 19.04 9.06
N GLY A 409 8.52 19.63 9.88
CA GLY A 409 7.13 19.90 9.52
C GLY A 409 7.01 20.77 8.28
N SER A 410 6.36 20.27 7.23
CA SER A 410 5.94 21.08 6.08
C SER A 410 4.70 20.46 5.41
N ALA A 411 3.73 21.29 5.02
CA ALA A 411 2.49 20.86 4.41
C ALA A 411 2.56 20.96 2.88
N GLY A 412 2.26 19.86 2.18
CA GLY A 412 2.02 19.89 0.73
C GLY A 412 0.63 20.45 0.40
N LYS A 413 0.42 20.88 -0.86
CA LYS A 413 -0.93 21.22 -1.40
C LYS A 413 -1.09 20.70 -2.83
N SER A 414 -2.29 20.24 -3.19
CA SER A 414 -2.62 19.94 -4.59
C SER A 414 -2.79 21.23 -5.38
N LEU A 415 -2.21 21.29 -6.59
CA LEU A 415 -2.41 22.42 -7.51
C LEU A 415 -3.45 22.14 -8.59
N THR A 416 -3.77 20.87 -8.84
CA THR A 416 -4.89 20.48 -9.70
C THR A 416 -6.19 20.58 -8.91
N GLU A 417 -7.31 20.89 -9.59
CA GLU A 417 -8.65 20.78 -8.99
C GLU A 417 -8.75 19.42 -8.30
N GLU A 418 -8.95 19.41 -6.99
CA GLU A 418 -9.33 18.21 -6.27
C GLU A 418 -10.63 17.76 -6.93
N GLN A 419 -10.59 16.65 -7.66
CA GLN A 419 -11.84 16.02 -8.02
C GLN A 419 -12.53 15.73 -6.69
N PRO A 420 -13.81 16.13 -6.52
CA PRO A 420 -14.52 15.77 -5.31
C PRO A 420 -14.35 14.26 -5.10
N ASP A 421 -14.21 13.83 -3.85
CA ASP A 421 -14.32 12.43 -3.41
C ASP A 421 -15.67 11.87 -3.90
N ILE A 422 -15.75 11.59 -5.20
CA ILE A 422 -16.83 10.81 -5.79
C ILE A 422 -16.31 9.41 -5.60
N ASP A 423 -16.75 8.79 -4.51
CA ASP A 423 -16.64 7.35 -4.33
C ASP A 423 -16.91 6.70 -5.69
N SER A 424 -15.96 5.89 -6.18
CA SER A 424 -16.17 5.12 -7.40
C SER A 424 -17.50 4.34 -7.28
N PRO A 425 -18.20 4.03 -8.39
CA PRO A 425 -19.45 3.28 -8.32
C PRO A 425 -19.35 2.00 -7.47
N SER A 426 -18.18 1.35 -7.47
CA SER A 426 -17.85 0.22 -6.61
C SER A 426 -17.84 0.59 -5.11
N GLN A 427 -17.18 1.69 -4.73
CA GLN A 427 -17.12 2.18 -3.36
C GLN A 427 -18.48 2.64 -2.83
N ILE A 428 -19.34 3.19 -3.70
CA ILE A 428 -20.72 3.57 -3.33
C ILE A 428 -21.56 2.33 -3.08
N VAL A 429 -21.43 1.31 -3.92
CA VAL A 429 -22.13 0.05 -3.74
C VAL A 429 -21.66 -0.63 -2.46
N ASP A 430 -20.37 -0.59 -2.14
CA ASP A 430 -19.85 -1.20 -0.91
C ASP A 430 -20.20 -0.40 0.36
N LYS A 431 -20.20 0.94 0.30
CA LYS A 431 -20.77 1.80 1.37
C LYS A 431 -22.26 1.55 1.56
N ALA A 432 -23.02 1.45 0.47
CA ALA A 432 -24.45 1.17 0.53
C ALA A 432 -24.73 -0.21 1.13
N LYS A 433 -23.93 -1.24 0.83
CA LYS A 433 -24.02 -2.55 1.48
C LYS A 433 -23.71 -2.48 2.98
N TYR A 434 -22.74 -1.67 3.38
CA TYR A 434 -22.33 -1.51 4.77
C TYR A 434 -23.42 -0.81 5.60
N GLU A 435 -24.05 0.24 5.06
CA GLU A 435 -25.13 0.97 5.72
C GLU A 435 -26.48 0.22 5.72
N PHE A 436 -26.73 -0.64 4.71
CA PHE A 436 -27.92 -1.50 4.68
C PHE A 436 -27.93 -2.54 5.81
N HIS A 437 -26.76 -2.94 6.32
CA HIS A 437 -26.68 -3.86 7.45
C HIS A 437 -26.98 -3.21 8.81
N ASP A 438 -26.98 -1.88 8.91
CA ASP A 438 -27.22 -1.13 10.16
C ASP A 438 -28.68 -0.64 10.32
N GLY A 439 -29.61 -1.11 9.47
CA GLY A 439 -31.05 -0.91 9.65
C GLY A 439 -31.56 0.53 9.49
N LYS A 440 -30.76 1.46 8.95
CA LYS A 440 -31.17 2.85 8.68
C LYS A 440 -31.71 3.06 7.26
N ASP A 441 -32.90 2.52 7.01
CA ASP A 441 -33.58 2.49 5.70
C ASP A 441 -33.85 3.86 5.01
N GLN A 442 -33.67 4.99 5.69
CA GLN A 442 -33.92 6.34 5.13
C GLN A 442 -32.65 7.11 4.78
N GLU A 443 -31.54 6.88 5.49
CA GLU A 443 -30.27 7.60 5.27
C GLU A 443 -29.61 7.12 3.97
N SER A 444 -29.60 5.81 3.72
CA SER A 444 -29.05 5.20 2.50
C SER A 444 -29.81 5.57 1.21
N LYS A 445 -31.13 5.81 1.32
CA LYS A 445 -31.96 6.33 0.21
C LYS A 445 -31.58 7.75 -0.18
N PHE A 446 -31.16 8.54 0.81
CA PHE A 446 -30.74 9.92 0.62
C PHE A 446 -29.35 9.99 -0.05
N THR A 447 -28.43 9.13 0.37
CA THR A 447 -27.05 9.05 -0.17
C THR A 447 -27.00 8.71 -1.66
N ILE A 448 -27.80 7.74 -2.12
CA ILE A 448 -27.83 7.34 -3.54
C ILE A 448 -28.43 8.44 -4.42
N MET A 449 -29.47 9.14 -3.94
CA MET A 449 -30.11 10.23 -4.68
C MET A 449 -29.21 11.48 -4.74
N GLN A 450 -28.53 11.82 -3.64
CA GLN A 450 -27.53 12.89 -3.62
C GLN A 450 -26.35 12.59 -4.55
N TRP A 451 -25.91 11.34 -4.65
CA TRP A 451 -24.89 10.96 -5.61
C TRP A 451 -25.38 11.11 -7.06
N PHE A 452 -26.60 10.66 -7.35
CA PHE A 452 -27.19 10.82 -8.68
C PHE A 452 -27.29 12.28 -9.11
N GLU A 453 -27.63 13.17 -8.16
CA GLU A 453 -27.70 14.62 -8.38
C GLU A 453 -26.32 15.27 -8.60
N LYS A 454 -25.24 14.66 -8.10
CA LYS A 454 -23.85 15.12 -8.31
C LYS A 454 -23.26 14.73 -9.67
N LEU A 455 -23.92 13.86 -10.44
CA LEU A 455 -23.46 13.47 -11.77
C LEU A 455 -23.70 14.58 -12.81
N PRO A 456 -22.81 14.74 -13.82
CA PRO A 456 -23.07 15.61 -14.96
C PRO A 456 -24.40 15.30 -15.66
N GLU A 457 -25.09 16.33 -16.13
CA GLU A 457 -26.45 16.22 -16.69
C GLU A 457 -26.55 15.26 -17.89
N SER A 458 -25.46 15.10 -18.64
CA SER A 458 -25.32 14.14 -19.75
C SER A 458 -25.36 12.68 -19.26
N GLN A 459 -24.77 12.38 -18.10
CA GLN A 459 -24.75 11.04 -17.49
C GLN A 459 -26.08 10.72 -16.79
N GLN A 460 -26.72 11.71 -16.14
CA GLN A 460 -28.06 11.55 -15.57
C GLN A 460 -29.10 11.20 -16.65
N LYS A 461 -29.00 11.81 -17.85
CA LYS A 461 -29.86 11.51 -19.00
C LYS A 461 -29.65 10.07 -19.49
N LEU A 462 -28.41 9.61 -19.62
CA LEU A 462 -28.08 8.22 -20.02
C LEU A 462 -28.67 7.17 -19.07
N LEU A 463 -28.57 7.39 -17.76
CA LEU A 463 -29.13 6.49 -16.75
C LEU A 463 -30.67 6.47 -16.74
N LYS A 464 -31.30 7.65 -16.93
CA LYS A 464 -32.77 7.75 -17.09
C LYS A 464 -33.28 7.02 -18.34
N PHE A 465 -32.53 7.05 -19.44
CA PHE A 465 -32.90 6.37 -20.69
C PHE A 465 -32.70 4.84 -20.62
N GLY A 466 -31.65 4.36 -19.93
CA GLY A 466 -31.43 2.93 -19.71
C GLY A 466 -32.53 2.25 -18.89
N GLY A 467 -33.09 2.96 -17.91
CA GLY A 467 -34.22 2.49 -17.10
C GLY A 467 -35.56 2.39 -17.86
N TYR A 468 -35.75 3.17 -18.93
CA TYR A 468 -36.97 3.12 -19.75
C TYR A 468 -36.92 1.99 -20.79
N ALA A 469 -35.74 1.60 -21.28
CA ALA A 469 -35.59 0.55 -22.29
C ALA A 469 -35.81 -0.87 -21.75
N SER A 470 -35.62 -1.10 -20.44
CA SER A 470 -35.93 -2.39 -19.79
C SER A 470 -37.44 -2.64 -19.63
N TYR A 471 -38.28 -1.62 -19.86
CA TYR A 471 -39.73 -1.69 -19.71
C TYR A 471 -40.45 -2.26 -20.94
N GLN A 472 -39.83 -2.28 -22.12
CA GLN A 472 -40.47 -2.78 -23.35
C GLN A 472 -39.66 -3.89 -24.04
N ASN A 473 -39.87 -5.11 -23.54
CA ASN A 473 -39.58 -6.37 -24.22
C ASN A 473 -38.09 -6.63 -24.53
N ARG A 474 -37.53 -7.71 -23.97
CA ARG A 474 -36.11 -8.12 -24.16
C ARG A 474 -35.69 -8.22 -25.64
N SER A 475 -36.61 -8.56 -26.55
CA SER A 475 -36.34 -8.64 -27.98
C SER A 475 -36.04 -7.29 -28.64
N SER A 476 -36.59 -6.19 -28.11
CA SER A 476 -36.38 -4.83 -28.63
C SER A 476 -34.97 -4.32 -28.30
N PHE A 477 -34.47 -4.68 -27.11
CA PHE A 477 -33.15 -4.30 -26.62
C PHE A 477 -32.04 -5.01 -27.42
N ASP A 478 -32.18 -6.31 -27.68
CA ASP A 478 -31.23 -7.08 -28.51
C ASP A 478 -31.20 -6.60 -29.97
N THR A 479 -32.33 -6.09 -30.48
CA THR A 479 -32.41 -5.52 -31.84
C THR A 479 -31.80 -4.11 -31.91
N PHE A 480 -31.84 -3.35 -30.81
CA PHE A 480 -31.21 -2.02 -30.70
C PHE A 480 -29.69 -2.12 -30.58
N VAL A 481 -29.18 -3.05 -29.75
CA VAL A 481 -27.75 -3.30 -29.54
C VAL A 481 -27.07 -3.81 -30.82
N LYS A 482 -27.76 -4.59 -31.65
CA LYS A 482 -27.20 -5.07 -32.93
C LYS A 482 -27.06 -4.01 -34.02
N ASN A 483 -27.77 -2.87 -33.91
CA ASN A 483 -27.87 -1.89 -35.00
C ASN A 483 -27.07 -0.60 -34.79
N ARG A 484 -26.39 -0.41 -33.65
CA ARG A 484 -25.48 0.74 -33.45
C ARG A 484 -24.20 0.35 -32.70
N ASN A 485 -23.06 0.67 -33.30
CA ASN A 485 -21.72 0.54 -32.72
C ASN A 485 -21.58 1.44 -31.47
N PHE A 486 -21.89 0.92 -30.29
CA PHE A 486 -21.56 1.53 -29.00
C PHE A 486 -20.86 0.50 -28.11
N SER A 487 -19.52 0.46 -28.17
CA SER A 487 -18.70 -0.36 -27.26
C SER A 487 -18.73 0.15 -25.81
N THR A 488 -19.17 1.39 -25.59
CA THR A 488 -19.22 2.04 -24.27
C THR A 488 -20.42 1.60 -23.41
N LEU A 489 -21.51 1.12 -24.04
CA LEU A 489 -22.73 0.76 -23.29
C LEU A 489 -22.64 -0.64 -22.64
N PHE A 490 -21.85 -1.53 -23.22
CA PHE A 490 -21.70 -2.91 -22.73
C PHE A 490 -21.05 -2.93 -21.33
N HIS A 491 -20.09 -2.03 -21.07
CA HIS A 491 -19.43 -1.93 -19.78
C HIS A 491 -20.29 -1.31 -18.68
N CYS A 492 -21.22 -0.41 -19.00
CA CYS A 492 -22.09 0.20 -17.97
C CYS A 492 -23.25 -0.72 -17.56
N VAL A 493 -23.74 -1.59 -18.45
CA VAL A 493 -24.93 -2.42 -18.19
C VAL A 493 -24.57 -3.79 -17.60
N GLU A 494 -23.41 -4.37 -17.93
CA GLU A 494 -22.92 -5.59 -17.26
C GLU A 494 -22.38 -5.33 -15.83
N TYR A 495 -21.90 -4.13 -15.53
CA TYR A 495 -21.40 -3.80 -14.18
C TYR A 495 -22.53 -3.55 -13.17
N ILE A 496 -23.76 -3.36 -13.65
CA ILE A 496 -25.01 -3.29 -12.84
C ILE A 496 -25.69 -4.68 -12.83
N SER A 497 -24.96 -5.76 -13.14
CA SER A 497 -25.57 -7.08 -13.31
C SER A 497 -26.05 -7.73 -12.00
N SER A 498 -27.28 -8.23 -12.11
CA SER A 498 -28.00 -9.19 -11.26
C SER A 498 -28.45 -8.77 -9.86
N VAL A 499 -27.65 -8.12 -9.03
CA VAL A 499 -28.07 -7.78 -7.64
C VAL A 499 -28.81 -6.43 -7.58
N CYS A 500 -28.24 -5.38 -8.18
CA CYS A 500 -28.86 -4.04 -8.19
C CYS A 500 -30.20 -4.00 -8.93
N LEU A 501 -30.35 -4.74 -10.03
CA LEU A 501 -31.58 -4.74 -10.83
C LEU A 501 -32.72 -5.53 -10.15
N MET A 502 -32.43 -6.58 -9.37
CA MET A 502 -33.46 -7.29 -8.60
C MET A 502 -33.94 -6.46 -7.40
N GLU A 503 -33.04 -5.75 -6.72
CA GLU A 503 -33.40 -4.92 -5.56
C GLU A 503 -34.07 -3.60 -5.98
N LEU A 504 -33.64 -2.96 -7.07
CA LEU A 504 -34.37 -1.84 -7.69
C LEU A 504 -35.74 -2.28 -8.24
N HIS A 505 -35.88 -3.52 -8.72
CA HIS A 505 -37.17 -4.08 -9.15
C HIS A 505 -38.12 -4.30 -7.97
N TYR A 506 -37.63 -4.71 -6.79
CA TYR A 506 -38.42 -4.73 -5.54
C TYR A 506 -38.80 -3.31 -5.09
N PHE A 507 -37.91 -2.33 -5.29
CA PHE A 507 -38.10 -0.92 -4.96
C PHE A 507 -39.23 -0.23 -5.77
N PHE A 508 -39.34 -0.51 -7.07
CA PHE A 508 -40.39 0.07 -7.91
C PHE A 508 -41.75 -0.65 -7.77
N THR A 509 -41.74 -1.96 -7.56
CA THR A 509 -42.99 -2.75 -7.41
C THR A 509 -43.65 -2.52 -6.05
N SER A 510 -42.88 -2.36 -4.96
CA SER A 510 -43.43 -2.08 -3.62
C SER A 510 -44.00 -0.66 -3.47
N SER A 511 -43.40 0.36 -4.10
CA SER A 511 -43.94 1.74 -4.06
C SER A 511 -45.22 1.90 -4.90
N LEU A 512 -45.34 1.17 -6.01
CA LEU A 512 -46.58 1.08 -6.80
C LEU A 512 -47.69 0.30 -6.07
N PHE A 513 -47.33 -0.71 -5.28
CA PHE A 513 -48.29 -1.46 -4.45
C PHE A 513 -48.80 -0.62 -3.27
N HIS A 514 -47.95 0.19 -2.65
CA HIS A 514 -48.38 1.12 -1.58
C HIS A 514 -49.18 2.32 -2.09
N ARG A 515 -48.89 2.85 -3.29
CA ARG A 515 -49.74 3.88 -3.93
C ARG A 515 -51.11 3.33 -4.37
N ARG A 516 -51.21 2.06 -4.77
CA ARG A 516 -52.52 1.44 -5.06
C ARG A 516 -53.34 1.13 -3.80
N LYS A 517 -52.70 0.87 -2.66
CA LYS A 517 -53.42 0.68 -1.38
C LYS A 517 -53.91 1.98 -0.74
N SER A 518 -53.21 3.11 -0.94
CA SER A 518 -53.72 4.41 -0.44
C SER A 518 -54.84 4.98 -1.31
N LEU A 519 -54.85 4.70 -2.62
CA LEU A 519 -55.94 5.11 -3.52
C LEU A 519 -57.17 4.20 -3.48
N ALA A 520 -57.09 3.02 -2.85
CA ALA A 520 -58.23 2.10 -2.69
C ALA A 520 -58.94 2.24 -1.32
N ASN A 521 -58.45 3.10 -0.42
CA ASN A 521 -59.05 3.37 0.89
C ASN A 521 -59.72 4.76 1.00
N GLU A 522 -59.91 5.45 -0.13
CA GLU A 522 -60.71 6.69 -0.23
C GLU A 522 -62.03 6.54 -1.01
N GLU A 523 -62.42 5.30 -1.37
CA GLU A 523 -63.78 4.99 -1.86
C GLU A 523 -64.34 3.74 -1.17
N ILE A 524 -64.76 3.88 0.10
CA ILE A 524 -65.92 3.19 0.71
C ILE A 524 -66.59 4.17 1.67
#